data_AF-A0A0D7KZD6-F1
#
_entry.id   AF-A0A0D7KZD6-F1
#
_cell.length_a   1.000
_cell.length_b   1.000
_cell.length_c   1.000
_cell.angle_alpha   90.00
_cell.angle_beta   90.00
_cell.angle_gamma   90.00
#
_symmetry.space_group_name_H-M   'P 1'
#
loop_
_entity.id
_entity.type
_entity.pdbx_description
1 polymer ?
#
loop_
_entity_poly.entity_id
_entity_poly.type
_entity_poly.pdbx_seq_one_letter_code
_entity_poly.pdbx_strand_id
1 'polypeptide(L)'
;MMRDAVVQIEFPALLVSSKKRSLFVVASESEFGKCTIQSLRNGYFELMDIYDSEGRHYKIDEVASYKPLSPFWYWPVEIVMYGSRLFKANFNAVLISNLDCKELKSELCDLAKKYRSNLDSGVGIEKIMEEMESARTIKELIKVFG
;
A
#
# COMPACT_ATOMS: atom_id res chain seq x y z
N MET A 1 -12.16 -17.27 -22.73
CA MET A 1 -10.88 -16.98 -22.05
C MET A 1 -10.69 -15.47 -22.03
N MET A 2 -11.21 -14.79 -21.01
CA MET A 2 -10.82 -13.41 -20.75
C MET A 2 -9.42 -13.48 -20.15
N ARG A 3 -8.47 -12.81 -20.79
CA ARG A 3 -7.11 -12.66 -20.26
C ARG A 3 -7.24 -11.84 -18.98
N ASP A 4 -6.80 -12.39 -17.86
CA ASP A 4 -6.65 -11.63 -16.61
C ASP A 4 -5.84 -10.38 -16.95
N ALA A 5 -6.47 -9.21 -16.87
CA ALA A 5 -5.78 -7.96 -17.10
C ALA A 5 -4.72 -7.86 -16.01
N VAL A 6 -3.44 -7.94 -16.41
CA VAL A 6 -2.34 -7.66 -15.50
C VAL A 6 -2.55 -6.25 -14.99
N VAL A 7 -2.91 -6.12 -13.71
CA VAL A 7 -3.13 -4.83 -13.08
C VAL A 7 -1.79 -4.11 -13.01
N GLN A 8 -1.59 -3.16 -13.94
CA GLN A 8 -0.39 -2.33 -13.97
C GLN A 8 -0.60 -1.14 -13.04
N ILE A 9 -0.20 -1.30 -11.78
CA ILE A 9 -0.26 -0.26 -10.74
C ILE A 9 0.79 0.81 -11.06
N GLU A 10 0.40 2.09 -11.04
CA GLU A 10 1.34 3.21 -11.16
C GLU A 10 1.79 3.69 -9.77
N PHE A 11 3.09 3.99 -9.64
CA PHE A 11 3.70 4.35 -8.35
C PHE A 11 3.99 5.86 -8.23
N PRO A 12 3.99 6.44 -7.02
CA PRO A 12 3.79 5.80 -5.72
C PRO A 12 2.34 5.33 -5.52
N ALA A 13 2.17 4.26 -4.75
CA ALA A 13 0.86 3.72 -4.41
C ALA A 13 0.67 3.70 -2.89
N LEU A 14 -0.56 3.94 -2.43
CA LEU A 14 -0.96 3.83 -1.03
C LEU A 14 -1.67 2.50 -0.81
N LEU A 15 -1.14 1.69 0.10
CA LEU A 15 -1.79 0.48 0.60
C LEU A 15 -2.58 0.82 1.86
N VAL A 16 -3.87 0.47 1.87
CA VAL A 16 -4.76 0.70 3.01
C VAL A 16 -5.25 -0.64 3.54
N SER A 17 -4.90 -0.96 4.78
CA SER A 17 -5.39 -2.15 5.45
C SER A 17 -6.52 -1.78 6.41
N SER A 18 -7.75 -2.15 6.05
CA SER A 18 -8.90 -2.02 6.94
C SER A 18 -8.78 -2.89 8.19
N LYS A 19 -8.21 -4.09 8.06
CA LYS A 19 -7.99 -5.05 9.16
C LYS A 19 -6.99 -4.52 10.19
N LYS A 20 -5.88 -3.95 9.74
CA LYS A 20 -4.81 -3.42 10.61
C LYS A 20 -4.96 -1.94 10.95
N ARG A 21 -5.92 -1.25 10.34
CA ARG A 21 -6.13 0.21 10.48
C ARG A 21 -4.87 1.00 10.19
N SER A 22 -4.20 0.66 9.11
CA SER A 22 -2.88 1.19 8.77
C SER A 22 -2.83 1.57 7.30
N LEU A 23 -2.09 2.63 6.99
CA LEU A 23 -1.77 3.04 5.63
C LEU A 23 -0.26 2.97 5.43
N PHE A 24 0.17 2.57 4.24
CA PHE A 24 1.59 2.48 3.89
C PHE A 24 1.82 2.93 2.46
N VAL A 25 2.80 3.80 2.25
CA VAL A 25 3.21 4.22 0.91
C VAL A 25 4.24 3.23 0.36
N VAL A 26 4.05 2.86 -0.90
CA VAL A 26 4.99 2.06 -1.69
C VAL A 26 5.54 2.95 -2.80
N ALA A 27 6.84 3.19 -2.78
CA ALA A 27 7.46 4.15 -3.70
C ALA A 27 7.66 3.60 -5.10
N SER A 28 7.82 2.27 -5.24
CA SER A 28 8.11 1.62 -6.52
C SER A 28 7.60 0.18 -6.62
N GLU A 29 7.51 -0.33 -7.84
CA GLU A 29 7.18 -1.74 -8.13
C GLU A 29 8.14 -2.73 -7.46
N SER A 30 9.39 -2.30 -7.21
CA SER A 30 10.38 -3.13 -6.56
C SER A 30 10.04 -3.40 -5.09
N GLU A 31 9.37 -2.47 -4.42
CA GLU A 31 8.93 -2.58 -3.02
C GLU A 31 7.57 -3.27 -2.89
N PHE A 32 6.75 -3.16 -3.93
CA PHE A 32 5.42 -3.72 -3.93
C PHE A 32 5.43 -5.24 -3.74
N GLY A 33 4.61 -5.71 -2.79
CA GLY A 33 4.49 -7.12 -2.44
C GLY A 33 5.64 -7.72 -1.63
N LYS A 34 6.66 -6.93 -1.25
CA LYS A 34 7.71 -7.41 -0.33
C LYS A 34 7.13 -7.71 1.04
N CYS A 35 7.35 -8.92 1.55
CA CYS A 35 6.82 -9.36 2.83
C CYS A 35 7.61 -10.53 3.44
N THR A 36 7.40 -10.78 4.73
CA THR A 36 7.88 -12.00 5.39
C THR A 36 6.88 -13.14 5.20
N ILE A 37 7.34 -14.39 5.36
CA ILE A 37 6.45 -15.56 5.33
C ILE A 37 5.37 -15.51 6.42
N GLN A 38 5.66 -14.90 7.57
CA GLN A 38 4.70 -14.75 8.65
C GLN A 38 3.58 -13.78 8.27
N SER A 39 3.92 -12.67 7.60
CA SER A 39 2.92 -11.72 7.09
C SER A 39 1.99 -12.38 6.07
N LEU A 40 2.51 -13.21 5.17
CA LEU A 40 1.70 -13.99 4.23
C LEU A 40 0.73 -14.92 4.96
N ARG A 41 1.23 -15.72 5.91
CA ARG A 41 0.41 -16.67 6.69
C ARG A 41 -0.67 -16.00 7.54
N ASN A 42 -0.42 -14.76 7.98
CA ASN A 42 -1.37 -13.99 8.78
C ASN A 42 -2.39 -13.22 7.92
N GLY A 43 -2.38 -13.40 6.59
CA GLY A 43 -3.30 -12.71 5.69
C GLY A 43 -3.04 -11.21 5.63
N TYR A 44 -1.77 -10.78 5.57
CA TYR A 44 -1.43 -9.35 5.61
C TYR A 44 -2.08 -8.54 4.50
N PHE A 45 -2.13 -9.10 3.29
CA PHE A 45 -2.66 -8.45 2.09
C PHE A 45 -4.16 -8.70 1.87
N GLU A 46 -4.79 -9.53 2.70
CA GLU A 46 -6.22 -9.82 2.57
C GLU A 46 -7.03 -8.54 2.83
N LEU A 47 -7.95 -8.24 1.91
CA LEU A 47 -8.84 -7.07 2.00
C LEU A 47 -8.08 -5.73 2.11
N MET A 48 -6.92 -5.64 1.47
CA MET A 48 -6.23 -4.37 1.29
C MET A 48 -6.78 -3.64 0.07
N ASP A 49 -6.98 -2.34 0.24
CA ASP A 49 -7.27 -1.42 -0.84
C ASP A 49 -5.94 -0.77 -1.29
N ILE A 50 -5.82 -0.51 -2.59
CA ILE A 50 -4.65 0.11 -3.22
C ILE A 50 -5.13 1.34 -3.97
N TYR A 51 -4.55 2.50 -3.66
CA TYR A 51 -4.73 3.73 -4.42
C TYR A 51 -3.42 4.05 -5.13
N ASP A 52 -3.46 4.10 -6.45
CA ASP A 52 -2.27 4.31 -7.26
C ASP A 52 -2.12 5.78 -7.68
N SER A 53 -0.98 6.10 -8.30
CA SER A 53 -0.66 7.49 -8.61
C SER A 53 -1.51 8.15 -9.70
N GLU A 54 -2.33 7.36 -10.39
CA GLU A 54 -3.25 7.81 -11.44
C GLU A 54 -4.71 7.82 -10.95
N GLY A 55 -4.93 7.60 -9.64
CA GLY A 55 -6.26 7.63 -9.01
C GLY A 55 -7.04 6.33 -9.14
N ARG A 56 -6.41 5.26 -9.61
CA ARG A 56 -7.08 3.96 -9.72
C ARG A 56 -7.11 3.30 -8.35
N HIS A 57 -8.30 2.92 -7.94
CA HIS A 57 -8.57 2.22 -6.69
C HIS A 57 -8.79 0.75 -6.98
N TYR A 58 -7.94 -0.09 -6.40
CA TYR A 58 -8.01 -1.53 -6.50
C TYR A 58 -8.27 -2.17 -5.16
N LYS A 59 -8.94 -3.32 -5.17
CA LYS A 59 -9.04 -4.20 -4.01
C LYS A 59 -8.25 -5.48 -4.26
N ILE A 60 -7.40 -5.86 -3.31
CA ILE A 60 -6.74 -7.16 -3.31
C ILE A 60 -7.77 -8.21 -2.93
N ASP A 61 -8.05 -9.11 -3.87
CA ASP A 61 -8.93 -10.26 -3.66
C ASP A 61 -8.14 -11.38 -2.96
N GLU A 62 -7.02 -11.78 -3.57
CA GLU A 62 -6.16 -12.84 -3.03
C GLU A 62 -4.68 -12.68 -3.42
N VAL A 63 -3.83 -13.41 -2.71
CA VAL A 63 -2.41 -13.58 -3.06
C VAL A 63 -2.30 -14.71 -4.09
N ALA A 64 -2.20 -14.35 -5.37
CA ALA A 64 -2.15 -15.29 -6.49
C ALA A 64 -0.89 -16.19 -6.47
N SER A 65 0.25 -15.62 -6.10
CA SER A 65 1.49 -16.37 -5.92
C SER A 65 2.49 -15.59 -5.07
N TYR A 66 3.53 -16.26 -4.58
CA TYR A 66 4.66 -15.58 -3.98
C TYR A 66 5.96 -16.31 -4.32
N LYS A 67 7.05 -15.55 -4.46
CA LYS A 67 8.39 -16.11 -4.75
C LYS A 67 9.39 -15.61 -3.72
N PRO A 68 10.34 -16.44 -3.27
CA PRO A 68 11.40 -15.98 -2.41
C PRO A 68 12.23 -14.93 -3.15
N LEU A 69 12.56 -13.83 -2.49
CA LEU A 69 13.53 -12.89 -3.05
C LEU A 69 14.91 -13.55 -3.02
N SER A 70 15.73 -13.31 -4.05
CA SER A 70 17.03 -13.96 -4.20
C SER A 70 17.98 -13.55 -3.06
N PRO A 71 18.72 -14.50 -2.44
CA PRO A 71 19.66 -14.24 -1.34
C PRO A 71 20.73 -13.21 -1.66
N PHE A 72 21.06 -13.01 -2.94
CA PHE A 72 22.15 -12.13 -3.39
C PHE A 72 21.82 -10.64 -3.31
N TRP A 73 20.55 -10.27 -3.10
CA TRP A 73 20.14 -8.89 -2.87
C TRP A 73 19.91 -8.57 -1.39
N TYR A 74 20.09 -9.56 -0.49
CA TYR A 74 20.07 -9.33 0.95
C TYR A 74 21.47 -8.86 1.35
N TRP A 75 21.59 -7.58 1.72
CA TRP A 75 22.68 -7.25 2.62
C TRP A 75 22.47 -8.03 3.92
N PRO A 76 23.53 -8.51 4.61
CA PRO A 76 23.42 -9.31 5.84
C PRO A 76 22.48 -8.71 6.89
N VAL A 77 22.33 -7.39 6.87
CA VAL A 77 21.50 -6.60 7.77
C VAL A 77 20.02 -6.95 7.68
N GLU A 78 19.45 -7.20 6.50
CA GLU A 78 17.99 -7.47 6.40
C GLU A 78 17.59 -8.83 6.98
N ILE A 79 18.43 -9.85 6.82
CA ILE A 79 18.19 -11.18 7.43
C ILE A 79 18.29 -11.09 8.96
N VAL A 80 19.23 -10.29 9.48
CA VAL A 80 19.39 -10.04 10.91
C VAL A 80 18.24 -9.19 11.47
N MET A 81 17.76 -8.19 10.73
CA MET A 81 16.68 -7.29 11.17
C MET A 81 15.30 -7.93 11.13
N TYR A 82 15.00 -8.74 10.10
CA TYR A 82 13.66 -9.32 9.92
C TYR A 82 13.53 -10.77 10.39
N GLY A 83 14.65 -11.43 10.75
CA GLY A 83 14.68 -12.79 11.30
C GLY A 83 14.00 -13.86 10.42
N SER A 84 13.70 -13.55 9.16
CA SER A 84 12.86 -14.38 8.29
C SER A 84 13.16 -14.12 6.81
N ARG A 85 12.95 -15.15 5.98
CA ARG A 85 13.09 -15.05 4.51
C ARG A 85 12.06 -14.05 3.97
N LEU A 86 12.50 -13.13 3.11
CA LEU A 86 11.61 -12.21 2.40
C LEU A 86 11.10 -12.85 1.11
N PHE A 87 9.86 -12.50 0.79
CA PHE A 87 9.13 -12.96 -0.38
C PHE A 87 8.58 -11.76 -1.13
N LYS A 88 8.43 -11.91 -2.44
CA LYS A 88 7.62 -11.01 -3.27
C LYS A 88 6.31 -11.71 -3.59
N ALA A 89 5.22 -11.17 -3.06
CA ALA A 89 3.87 -11.58 -3.36
C ALA A 89 3.38 -10.92 -4.64
N ASN A 90 2.64 -11.67 -5.45
CA ASN A 90 1.87 -11.20 -6.58
C ASN A 90 0.39 -11.35 -6.23
N PHE A 91 -0.42 -10.38 -6.65
CA PHE A 91 -1.81 -10.27 -6.23
C PHE A 91 -2.74 -10.35 -7.43
N ASN A 92 -3.90 -10.95 -7.20
CA ASN A 92 -5.07 -10.68 -8.03
C ASN A 92 -5.76 -9.46 -7.42
N ALA A 93 -5.71 -8.36 -8.15
CA ALA A 93 -6.35 -7.11 -7.76
C ALA A 93 -7.49 -6.80 -8.73
N VAL A 94 -8.58 -6.28 -8.21
CA VAL A 94 -9.76 -5.89 -9.00
C VAL A 94 -9.86 -4.37 -8.98
N LEU A 95 -9.96 -3.76 -10.16
CA LEU A 95 -10.24 -2.33 -10.26
C LEU A 95 -11.66 -2.06 -9.77
N ILE A 96 -11.80 -1.22 -8.76
CA ILE A 96 -13.07 -0.85 -8.13
C ILE A 96 -13.58 0.47 -8.69
N SER A 97 -12.71 1.46 -8.77
CA SER A 97 -13.05 2.80 -9.24
C SER A 97 -11.83 3.56 -9.75
N ASN A 98 -12.09 4.62 -10.50
CA ASN A 98 -11.08 5.64 -10.84
C ASN A 98 -11.53 6.93 -10.17
N LEU A 99 -10.71 7.45 -9.28
CA LEU A 99 -10.99 8.63 -8.48
C LEU A 99 -10.19 9.81 -9.02
N ASP A 100 -10.84 10.97 -9.06
CA ASP A 100 -10.12 12.22 -9.23
C ASP A 100 -9.40 12.65 -7.93
N CYS A 101 -8.59 13.69 -8.02
CA CYS A 101 -7.81 14.21 -6.90
C CYS A 101 -8.70 14.64 -5.71
N LYS A 102 -9.88 15.21 -5.98
CA LYS A 102 -10.81 15.69 -4.96
C LYS A 102 -11.53 14.52 -4.27
N GLU A 103 -11.97 13.53 -5.04
CA GLU A 103 -12.58 12.30 -4.54
C GLU A 103 -11.59 11.54 -3.65
N LEU A 104 -10.36 11.33 -4.13
CA LEU A 104 -9.33 10.66 -3.34
C LEU A 104 -8.99 11.44 -2.07
N LYS A 105 -8.84 12.77 -2.14
CA LYS A 105 -8.60 13.60 -0.95
C LYS A 105 -9.69 13.41 0.11
N SER A 106 -10.96 13.35 -0.30
CA SER A 106 -12.07 13.09 0.61
C SER A 106 -11.95 11.72 1.29
N GLU A 107 -11.68 10.67 0.52
CA GLU A 107 -11.51 9.31 1.07
C GLU A 107 -10.32 9.24 2.05
N LEU A 108 -9.18 9.83 1.70
CA LEU A 108 -7.98 9.83 2.54
C LEU A 108 -8.19 10.63 3.84
N CYS A 109 -8.93 11.75 3.79
CA CYS A 109 -9.32 12.49 4.98
C CYS A 109 -10.18 11.65 5.94
N ASP A 110 -11.14 10.90 5.41
CA ASP A 110 -12.00 10.04 6.21
C ASP A 110 -11.22 8.86 6.81
N LEU A 111 -10.31 8.25 6.03
CA LEU A 111 -9.41 7.21 6.50
C LEU A 111 -8.46 7.72 7.58
N ALA A 112 -7.86 8.89 7.41
CA ALA A 112 -6.94 9.48 8.38
C ALA A 112 -7.65 9.78 9.71
N LYS A 113 -8.89 10.30 9.68
CA LYS A 113 -9.73 10.47 10.88
C LYS A 113 -10.05 9.12 11.53
N LYS A 114 -10.42 8.12 10.72
CA LYS A 114 -10.75 6.77 11.19
C LYS A 114 -9.55 6.07 11.86
N TYR A 115 -8.34 6.29 11.35
CA TYR A 115 -7.11 5.69 11.86
C TYR A 115 -6.29 6.65 12.73
N ARG A 116 -6.93 7.70 13.24
CA ARG A 116 -6.31 8.76 14.05
C ARG A 116 -5.39 8.24 15.15
N SER A 117 -5.85 7.26 15.93
CA SER A 117 -5.06 6.70 17.04
C SER A 117 -3.69 6.16 16.60
N ASN A 118 -3.61 5.61 15.39
CA ASN A 118 -2.39 5.01 14.86
C ASN A 118 -1.49 6.09 14.22
N LEU A 119 -2.09 7.07 13.56
CA LEU A 119 -1.37 8.18 12.92
C LEU A 119 -0.82 9.20 13.94
N ASP A 120 -1.55 9.41 15.04
CA ASP A 120 -1.13 10.31 16.14
C ASP A 120 0.09 9.75 16.91
N SER A 121 0.31 8.43 16.91
CA SER A 121 1.53 7.83 17.45
C SER A 121 2.75 7.95 16.52
N GLY A 122 2.58 8.43 15.29
CA GLY A 122 3.61 8.57 14.27
C GLY A 122 3.86 10.02 13.86
N VAL A 123 3.40 10.39 12.66
CA VAL A 123 3.62 11.72 12.04
C VAL A 123 2.74 12.82 12.66
N GLY A 124 1.58 12.44 13.24
CA GLY A 124 0.60 13.35 13.83
C GLY A 124 -0.51 13.74 12.84
N ILE A 125 -1.79 13.54 13.21
CA ILE A 125 -2.91 13.74 12.28
C ILE A 125 -3.05 15.19 11.80
N GLU A 126 -2.74 16.18 12.63
CA GLU A 126 -2.89 17.59 12.29
C GLU A 126 -1.98 17.97 11.11
N LYS A 127 -0.72 17.52 11.17
CA LYS A 127 0.25 17.72 10.09
C LYS A 127 -0.17 17.00 8.80
N ILE A 128 -0.66 15.76 8.91
CA ILE A 128 -1.19 15.01 7.77
C ILE A 128 -2.34 15.77 7.12
N MET A 129 -3.28 16.31 7.91
CA MET A 129 -4.41 17.09 7.39
C MET A 129 -3.95 18.38 6.70
N GLU A 130 -2.99 19.11 7.28
CA GLU A 130 -2.41 20.31 6.68
C GLU A 130 -1.74 20.02 5.33
N GLU A 131 -0.92 18.96 5.28
CA GLU A 131 -0.23 18.56 4.04
C GLU A 131 -1.21 18.07 2.97
N MET A 132 -2.22 17.28 3.34
CA MET A 132 -3.31 16.89 2.43
C MET A 132 -4.08 18.10 1.91
N GLU A 133 -4.26 19.14 2.73
CA GLU A 133 -4.91 20.36 2.27
C GLU A 133 -4.11 21.08 1.18
N SER A 134 -2.79 21.09 1.31
CA SER A 134 -1.86 21.72 0.37
C SER A 134 -1.64 20.93 -0.93
N ALA A 135 -1.90 19.62 -0.91
CA ALA A 135 -1.68 18.73 -2.04
C ALA A 135 -2.62 19.04 -3.21
N ARG A 136 -2.05 19.10 -4.42
CA ARG A 136 -2.77 19.45 -5.66
C ARG A 136 -2.89 18.27 -6.61
N THR A 137 -2.08 17.24 -6.41
CA THR A 137 -2.05 16.04 -7.24
C THR A 137 -2.24 14.78 -6.40
N ILE A 138 -2.71 13.70 -7.05
CA ILE A 138 -2.85 12.38 -6.44
C ILE A 138 -1.51 11.87 -5.90
N LYS A 139 -0.41 12.11 -6.64
CA LYS A 139 0.94 11.76 -6.22
C LYS A 139 1.34 12.46 -4.92
N GLU A 140 1.01 13.74 -4.77
CA GLU A 140 1.28 14.49 -3.54
C GLU A 140 0.42 13.95 -2.39
N LEU A 141 -0.87 13.70 -2.61
CA LEU A 141 -1.78 13.14 -1.61
C LEU A 141 -1.27 11.81 -1.04
N ILE A 142 -0.83 10.89 -1.92
CA ILE A 142 -0.28 9.59 -1.51
C ILE A 142 0.97 9.78 -0.65
N LYS A 143 1.86 10.70 -1.02
CA LYS A 143 3.14 10.92 -0.34
C LYS A 143 3.01 11.51 1.06
N VAL A 144 1.88 12.13 1.43
CA VAL A 144 1.65 12.65 2.79
C VAL A 144 1.77 11.56 3.86
N PHE A 145 1.52 10.30 3.49
CA PHE A 145 1.57 9.15 4.40
C PHE A 145 2.91 8.41 4.42
N GLY A 146 3.93 8.90 3.70
CA GLY A 146 5.23 8.24 3.48
C GLY A 146 6.43 8.92 4.12
#